data_AF-A0A372JIT3-F1
#
_entry.id   AF-A0A372JIT3-F1
#
_cell.length_a   1.000
_cell.length_b   1.000
_cell.length_c   1.000
_cell.angle_alpha   90.00
_cell.angle_beta   90.00
_cell.angle_gamma   90.00
#
_symmetry.space_group_name_H-M   'P 1'
#
loop_
_entity.id
_entity.type
_entity.pdbx_description
1 polymer ?
#
loop_
_entity_poly.entity_id
_entity_poly.type
_entity_poly.pdbx_seq_one_letter_code
_entity_poly.pdbx_strand_id
1 'polypeptide(L)'
;MMRVLGRLLRPAARRGAEPGASLDLLPAAPPPGDLAWASADPVITDAFARATAAIERAGRQVLPDPVRDVVAARMDAWDGTPPPMGRDWLEEAAAPLPDASRPAARLALLTALASYRVGPADVAAFRRTGQDDAALLGLTAWAALAAARKTGAKAVYTNAPTEKKD
;
A
#
# COMPACT_ATOMS: atom_id res chain seq x y z
N MET A 1 -29.97 -7.52 21.56
CA MET A 1 -29.14 -6.34 21.19
C MET A 1 -28.93 -6.19 19.66
N MET A 2 -28.41 -7.19 18.94
CA MET A 2 -28.08 -7.08 17.49
C MET A 2 -29.21 -6.62 16.56
N ARG A 3 -30.47 -7.02 16.83
CA ARG A 3 -31.63 -6.65 15.98
C ARG A 3 -32.02 -5.17 16.05
N VAL A 4 -31.73 -4.51 17.18
CA VAL A 4 -32.03 -3.08 17.38
C VAL A 4 -30.96 -2.24 16.69
N LEU A 5 -29.68 -2.60 16.83
CA LEU A 5 -28.58 -1.97 16.11
C LEU A 5 -28.75 -2.11 14.59
N GLY A 6 -29.15 -3.30 14.12
CA GLY A 6 -29.45 -3.54 12.71
C GLY A 6 -30.61 -2.68 12.17
N ARG A 7 -31.61 -2.33 12.99
CA ARG A 7 -32.69 -1.39 12.60
C ARG A 7 -32.22 0.06 12.57
N LEU A 8 -31.35 0.45 13.49
CA LEU A 8 -30.80 1.81 13.57
C LEU A 8 -29.83 2.11 12.42
N LEU A 9 -29.04 1.11 11.99
CA LEU A 9 -28.09 1.26 10.87
C LEU A 9 -28.74 1.09 9.49
N ARG A 10 -29.93 0.47 9.42
CA ARG A 10 -30.64 0.16 8.16
C ARG A 10 -30.90 1.36 7.24
N PRO A 11 -31.25 2.56 7.73
CA PRO A 11 -31.47 3.73 6.87
C PRO A 11 -30.16 4.26 6.28
N ALA A 12 -29.08 4.27 7.08
CA ALA A 12 -27.75 4.67 6.61
C ALA A 12 -27.19 3.67 5.59
N ALA A 13 -27.38 2.37 5.82
CA ALA A 13 -27.00 1.30 4.89
C ALA A 13 -27.85 1.26 3.60
N ARG A 14 -28.99 1.95 3.57
CA ARG A 14 -29.88 2.04 2.41
C ARG A 14 -29.76 3.35 1.64
N ARG A 15 -29.08 4.36 2.19
CA ARG A 15 -28.67 5.52 1.40
C ARG A 15 -27.61 5.04 0.42
N GLY A 16 -27.81 5.33 -0.86
CA GLY A 16 -26.74 5.18 -1.84
C GLY A 16 -25.53 5.97 -1.37
N ALA A 17 -24.33 5.40 -1.55
CA ALA A 17 -23.12 6.17 -1.34
C ALA A 17 -23.04 7.22 -2.45
N GLU A 18 -23.20 8.50 -2.08
CA GLU A 18 -23.02 9.61 -3.01
C GLU A 18 -21.56 9.63 -3.49
N PRO A 19 -21.30 9.69 -4.81
CA PRO A 19 -19.94 9.85 -5.33
C PRO A 19 -19.24 11.05 -4.67
N GLY A 20 -18.04 10.82 -4.16
CA GLY A 20 -17.22 11.88 -3.55
C GLY A 20 -17.55 12.22 -2.10
N ALA A 21 -18.53 11.57 -1.46
CA ALA A 21 -18.88 11.84 -0.06
C ALA A 21 -17.73 11.62 0.95
N SER A 22 -16.67 10.90 0.56
CA SER A 22 -15.48 10.66 1.37
C SER A 22 -14.33 11.64 1.12
N LEU A 23 -14.41 12.52 0.12
CA LEU A 23 -13.28 13.36 -0.29
C LEU A 23 -12.81 14.30 0.83
N ASP A 24 -13.75 14.83 1.60
CA ASP A 24 -13.46 15.75 2.70
C ASP A 24 -12.89 15.06 3.96
N LEU A 25 -12.82 13.72 3.97
CA LEU A 25 -12.17 12.98 5.06
C LEU A 25 -10.64 13.09 5.01
N LEU A 26 -10.07 13.46 3.86
CA LEU A 26 -8.63 13.61 3.66
C LEU A 26 -8.29 14.98 3.04
N PRO A 27 -7.14 15.58 3.39
CA PRO A 27 -6.69 16.82 2.79
C PRO A 27 -6.53 16.69 1.26
N ALA A 28 -6.87 17.74 0.52
CA ALA A 28 -6.66 17.81 -0.93
C ALA A 28 -5.18 17.65 -1.28
N ALA A 29 -4.90 16.94 -2.37
CA ALA A 29 -3.54 16.68 -2.83
C ALA A 29 -3.50 16.55 -4.37
N PRO A 30 -2.37 16.92 -5.02
CA PRO A 30 -2.22 16.71 -6.45
C PRO A 30 -2.09 15.21 -6.80
N PRO A 31 -2.66 14.75 -7.92
CA PRO A 31 -2.52 13.36 -8.34
C PRO A 31 -1.08 13.08 -8.80
N PRO A 32 -0.47 11.97 -8.35
CA PRO A 32 0.77 11.45 -8.93
C PRO A 32 0.63 11.11 -10.42
N GLY A 33 1.71 11.28 -11.19
CA GLY A 33 1.67 11.07 -12.65
C GLY A 33 1.35 9.64 -13.09
N ASP A 34 1.65 8.64 -12.25
CA ASP A 34 1.32 7.23 -12.48
C ASP A 34 -0.18 6.90 -12.26
N LEU A 35 -1.01 7.90 -11.92
CA LEU A 35 -2.46 7.80 -11.83
C LEU A 35 -3.20 8.39 -13.03
N ALA A 36 -2.53 8.63 -14.16
CA ALA A 36 -3.15 9.18 -15.37
C ALA A 36 -4.36 8.37 -15.86
N TRP A 37 -4.42 7.06 -15.56
CA TRP A 37 -5.56 6.20 -15.87
C TRP A 37 -6.88 6.65 -15.22
N ALA A 38 -6.81 7.38 -14.09
CA ALA A 38 -8.00 7.87 -13.37
C ALA A 38 -8.56 9.19 -13.93
N SER A 39 -7.83 9.85 -14.83
CA SER A 39 -8.13 11.22 -15.29
C SER A 39 -9.51 11.43 -15.94
N ALA A 40 -10.15 10.35 -16.40
CA ALA A 40 -11.49 10.40 -16.97
C ALA A 40 -12.59 10.70 -15.93
N ASP A 41 -12.33 10.46 -14.64
CA ASP A 41 -13.28 10.71 -13.55
C ASP A 41 -12.63 11.59 -12.46
N PRO A 42 -13.11 12.83 -12.26
CA PRO A 42 -12.57 13.74 -11.26
C PRO A 42 -12.70 13.24 -9.82
N VAL A 43 -13.77 12.50 -9.49
CA VAL A 43 -14.00 11.96 -8.15
C VAL A 43 -12.99 10.84 -7.85
N ILE A 44 -12.76 9.95 -8.83
CA ILE A 44 -11.75 8.89 -8.70
C ILE A 44 -10.35 9.51 -8.60
N THR A 45 -10.04 10.49 -9.45
CA THR A 45 -8.76 11.20 -9.43
C THR A 45 -8.49 11.83 -8.07
N ASP A 46 -9.45 12.59 -7.53
CA ASP A 46 -9.28 13.28 -6.25
C ASP A 46 -9.20 12.27 -5.08
N ALA A 47 -10.02 11.23 -5.09
CA ALA A 47 -9.99 10.19 -4.06
C ALA A 47 -8.62 9.49 -3.99
N PHE A 48 -8.06 9.08 -5.13
CA PHE A 48 -6.76 8.42 -5.16
C PHE A 48 -5.60 9.38 -4.86
N ALA A 49 -5.68 10.65 -5.30
CA ALA A 49 -4.66 11.65 -5.00
C ALA A 49 -4.54 11.88 -3.48
N ARG A 50 -5.69 12.10 -2.81
CA ARG A 50 -5.77 12.31 -1.36
C ARG A 50 -5.35 11.08 -0.57
N ALA A 51 -5.84 9.90 -0.96
CA ALA A 51 -5.47 8.64 -0.32
C ALA A 51 -3.96 8.37 -0.45
N THR A 52 -3.40 8.58 -1.64
CA THR A 52 -1.96 8.39 -1.88
C THR A 52 -1.15 9.34 -1.01
N ALA A 53 -1.48 10.63 -0.97
CA ALA A 53 -0.77 11.60 -0.14
C ALA A 53 -0.84 11.26 1.35
N ALA A 54 -2.01 10.82 1.85
CA ALA A 54 -2.19 10.42 3.23
C ALA A 54 -1.39 9.16 3.60
N ILE A 55 -1.41 8.14 2.75
CA ILE A 55 -0.67 6.89 2.93
C ILE A 55 0.84 7.14 2.85
N GLU A 56 1.29 7.93 1.88
CA GLU A 56 2.69 8.33 1.74
C GLU A 56 3.19 9.06 2.99
N ARG A 57 2.41 9.99 3.54
CA ARG A 57 2.74 10.67 4.80
C ARG A 57 2.83 9.67 5.96
N ALA A 58 1.85 8.79 6.12
CA ALA A 58 1.82 7.81 7.20
C ALA A 58 3.02 6.84 7.10
N GLY A 59 3.31 6.33 5.89
CA GLY A 59 4.47 5.50 5.64
C GLY A 59 5.79 6.20 5.99
N ARG A 60 5.96 7.48 5.61
CA ARG A 60 7.16 8.26 5.94
C ARG A 60 7.37 8.48 7.43
N GLN A 61 6.31 8.54 8.22
CA GLN A 61 6.40 8.68 9.69
C GLN A 61 6.89 7.40 10.38
N VAL A 62 6.69 6.25 9.75
CA VAL A 62 6.96 4.92 10.34
C VAL A 62 8.22 4.28 9.77
N LEU A 63 8.45 4.45 8.47
CA LEU A 63 9.52 3.81 7.72
C LEU A 63 10.63 4.81 7.42
N PRO A 64 11.82 4.67 8.05
CA PRO A 64 13.00 5.43 7.66
C PRO A 64 13.33 5.25 6.18
N ASP A 65 13.96 6.25 5.57
CA ASP A 65 14.31 6.26 4.14
C ASP A 65 15.03 4.98 3.69
N PRO A 66 16.05 4.46 4.42
CA PRO A 66 16.72 3.21 4.03
C PRO A 66 15.78 2.00 3.92
N VAL A 67 14.74 1.94 4.75
CA VAL A 67 13.75 0.85 4.68
C VAL A 67 12.89 0.99 3.42
N ARG A 68 12.47 2.21 3.10
CA ARG A 68 11.66 2.47 1.89
C ARG A 68 12.48 2.20 0.62
N ASP A 69 13.76 2.54 0.63
CA ASP A 69 14.69 2.28 -0.48
C ASP A 69 14.88 0.78 -0.72
N VAL A 70 15.05 -0.02 0.35
CA VAL A 70 15.11 -1.50 0.24
C VAL A 70 13.84 -2.07 -0.38
N VAL A 71 12.66 -1.60 0.06
CA VAL A 71 11.38 -2.07 -0.49
C VAL A 71 11.24 -1.67 -1.96
N ALA A 72 11.57 -0.41 -2.29
CA ALA A 72 11.52 0.09 -3.67
C ALA A 72 12.46 -0.71 -4.59
N ALA A 73 13.72 -0.90 -4.20
CA ALA A 73 14.70 -1.69 -4.94
C ALA A 73 14.22 -3.13 -5.17
N ARG A 74 13.60 -3.75 -4.14
CA ARG A 74 13.10 -5.13 -4.26
C ARG A 74 11.89 -5.24 -5.18
N MET A 75 11.01 -4.24 -5.21
CA MET A 75 9.88 -4.16 -6.14
C MET A 75 10.33 -3.86 -7.58
N ASP A 76 11.38 -3.06 -7.74
CA ASP A 76 11.96 -2.74 -9.05
C ASP A 76 12.53 -3.99 -9.71
N ALA A 77 13.24 -4.82 -8.92
CA ALA A 77 13.77 -6.10 -9.35
C ALA A 77 12.72 -7.21 -9.47
N TRP A 78 11.48 -7.00 -8.99
CA TRP A 78 10.45 -8.02 -8.98
C TRP A 78 9.78 -8.17 -10.36
N ASP A 79 9.72 -9.41 -10.85
CA ASP A 79 9.16 -9.79 -12.15
C ASP A 79 7.67 -10.16 -12.10
N GLY A 80 7.06 -10.14 -10.92
CA GLY A 80 5.67 -10.55 -10.71
C GLY A 80 5.49 -11.99 -10.25
N THR A 81 6.56 -12.80 -10.23
CA THR A 81 6.49 -14.19 -9.77
C THR A 81 6.42 -14.28 -8.24
N PRO A 82 5.73 -15.27 -7.65
CA PRO A 82 5.71 -15.43 -6.20
C PRO A 82 7.13 -15.54 -5.62
N PRO A 83 7.46 -14.84 -4.52
CA PRO A 83 8.76 -15.00 -3.87
C PRO A 83 9.04 -16.46 -3.47
N PRO A 84 10.33 -16.85 -3.34
CA PRO A 84 10.74 -18.18 -2.90
C PRO A 84 9.98 -18.64 -1.64
N MET A 85 9.74 -19.94 -1.49
CA MET A 85 8.98 -20.51 -0.37
C MET A 85 9.56 -20.12 1.00
N GLY A 86 10.89 -20.07 1.10
CA GLY A 86 11.61 -19.69 2.32
C GLY A 86 11.51 -18.20 2.66
N ARG A 87 12.14 -17.82 3.78
CA ARG A 87 12.18 -16.43 4.27
C ARG A 87 13.56 -15.78 4.14
N ASP A 88 14.57 -16.49 3.64
CA ASP A 88 15.94 -15.99 3.53
C ASP A 88 16.05 -14.71 2.71
N TRP A 89 15.24 -14.58 1.65
CA TRP A 89 15.18 -13.37 0.83
C TRP A 89 14.73 -12.12 1.61
N LEU A 90 13.97 -12.27 2.71
CA LEU A 90 13.63 -11.16 3.62
C LEU A 90 14.83 -10.76 4.47
N GLU A 91 15.58 -11.75 4.95
CA GLU A 91 16.78 -11.54 5.76
C GLU A 91 17.89 -10.89 4.94
N GLU A 92 18.13 -11.38 3.73
CA GLU A 92 19.09 -10.81 2.78
C GLU A 92 18.75 -9.36 2.44
N ALA A 93 17.47 -9.08 2.13
CA ALA A 93 17.03 -7.72 1.82
C ALA A 93 17.15 -6.77 3.03
N ALA A 94 16.89 -7.26 4.24
CA ALA A 94 16.96 -6.46 5.46
C ALA A 94 18.37 -6.38 6.08
N ALA A 95 19.32 -7.22 5.67
CA ALA A 95 20.66 -7.30 6.25
C ALA A 95 21.42 -5.96 6.26
N PRO A 96 21.35 -5.09 5.23
CA PRO A 96 22.03 -3.79 5.23
C PRO A 96 21.44 -2.79 6.23
N LEU A 97 20.24 -3.05 6.76
CA LEU A 97 19.53 -2.12 7.65
C LEU A 97 19.96 -2.30 9.11
N PRO A 98 19.90 -1.24 9.93
CA PRO A 98 20.04 -1.35 11.38
C PRO A 98 19.06 -2.35 11.97
N ASP A 99 19.46 -3.09 13.01
CA ASP A 99 18.64 -4.15 13.61
C ASP A 99 17.22 -3.70 13.98
N ALA A 100 17.08 -2.48 14.50
CA ALA A 100 15.80 -1.89 14.86
C ALA A 100 14.85 -1.68 13.65
N SER A 101 15.39 -1.53 12.44
CA SER A 101 14.63 -1.30 11.20
C SER A 101 14.27 -2.61 10.48
N ARG A 102 14.96 -3.71 10.77
CA ARG A 102 14.75 -4.99 10.07
C ARG A 102 13.32 -5.54 10.21
N PRO A 103 12.66 -5.52 11.39
CA PRO A 103 11.28 -5.97 11.50
C PRO A 103 10.31 -5.21 10.60
N ALA A 104 10.48 -3.88 10.49
CA ALA A 104 9.66 -3.04 9.62
C ALA A 104 9.90 -3.38 8.14
N ALA A 105 11.15 -3.54 7.73
CA ALA A 105 11.51 -3.92 6.37
C ALA A 105 10.91 -5.27 5.96
N ARG A 106 11.06 -6.30 6.81
CA ARG A 106 10.50 -7.64 6.54
C ARG A 106 8.98 -7.61 6.41
N LEU A 107 8.29 -6.89 7.29
CA LEU A 107 6.84 -6.76 7.24
C LEU A 107 6.38 -5.98 6.01
N ALA A 108 7.07 -4.91 5.63
CA ALA A 108 6.76 -4.14 4.42
C ALA A 108 6.96 -5.00 3.16
N LEU A 109 8.06 -5.74 3.07
CA LEU A 109 8.34 -6.65 1.96
C LEU A 109 7.32 -7.79 1.84
N LEU A 110 6.95 -8.42 2.96
CA LEU A 110 5.87 -9.40 2.98
C LEU A 110 4.55 -8.77 2.53
N THR A 111 4.19 -7.60 3.06
CA THR A 111 2.96 -6.91 2.66
C THR A 111 2.93 -6.59 1.17
N ALA A 112 4.05 -6.15 0.60
CA ALA A 112 4.14 -5.76 -0.81
C ALA A 112 4.16 -6.95 -1.78
N LEU A 113 4.85 -8.05 -1.43
CA LEU A 113 5.19 -9.11 -2.39
C LEU A 113 4.53 -10.46 -2.08
N ALA A 114 4.07 -10.67 -0.84
CA ALA A 114 3.52 -11.93 -0.38
C ALA A 114 2.56 -11.72 0.80
N SER A 115 1.59 -10.80 0.67
CA SER A 115 0.71 -10.38 1.79
C SER A 115 -0.01 -11.54 2.47
N TYR A 116 -0.34 -12.59 1.70
CA TYR A 116 -0.92 -13.85 2.18
C TYR A 116 -0.02 -14.67 3.12
N ARG A 117 1.27 -14.32 3.22
CA ARG A 117 2.25 -14.95 4.13
C ARG A 117 2.54 -14.11 5.38
N VAL A 118 1.91 -12.94 5.54
CA VAL A 118 2.02 -12.15 6.77
C VAL A 118 1.38 -12.94 7.92
N GLY A 119 2.16 -13.21 8.97
CA GLY A 119 1.71 -13.97 10.13
C GLY A 119 1.77 -13.18 11.45
N PRO A 120 1.24 -13.74 12.54
CA PRO A 120 1.28 -13.11 13.87
C PRO A 120 2.71 -12.78 14.35
N ALA A 121 3.69 -13.60 13.98
CA ALA A 121 5.09 -13.39 14.34
C ALA A 121 5.69 -12.12 13.69
N ASP A 122 5.27 -11.79 12.47
CA ASP A 122 5.74 -10.61 11.73
C ASP A 122 5.21 -9.32 12.39
N VAL A 123 3.92 -9.31 12.73
CA VAL A 123 3.28 -8.21 13.47
C VAL A 123 3.88 -8.06 14.86
N ALA A 124 4.09 -9.16 15.58
CA ALA A 124 4.71 -9.14 16.91
C ALA A 124 6.16 -8.63 16.86
N ALA A 125 6.93 -9.01 15.83
CA ALA A 125 8.30 -8.51 15.65
C ALA A 125 8.35 -7.00 15.41
N PHE A 126 7.43 -6.48 14.60
CA PHE A 126 7.31 -5.04 14.39
C PHE A 126 6.91 -4.31 15.68
N ARG A 127 5.89 -4.80 16.41
CA ARG A 127 5.44 -4.19 17.68
C ARG A 127 6.53 -4.17 18.77
N ARG A 128 7.41 -5.17 18.82
CA ARG A 128 8.55 -5.20 19.77
C ARG A 128 9.52 -4.02 19.60
N THR A 129 9.47 -3.30 18.48
CA THR A 129 10.24 -2.07 18.27
C THR A 129 9.61 -0.81 18.90
N GLY A 130 8.50 -0.96 19.63
CA GLY A 130 7.79 0.14 20.28
C GLY A 130 6.73 0.82 19.40
N GLN A 131 6.44 0.26 18.23
CA GLN A 131 5.45 0.79 17.28
C GLN A 131 4.04 0.36 17.64
N ASP A 132 3.08 1.25 17.42
CA ASP A 132 1.66 1.05 17.71
C ASP A 132 0.85 0.59 16.48
N ASP A 133 -0.47 0.52 16.63
CA ASP A 133 -1.37 0.09 15.54
C ASP A 133 -1.50 1.14 14.44
N ALA A 134 -1.37 2.43 14.76
CA ALA A 134 -1.35 3.48 13.75
C ALA A 134 -0.10 3.33 12.87
N ALA A 135 1.04 3.01 13.46
CA ALA A 135 2.27 2.72 12.73
C ALA A 135 2.15 1.44 11.88
N LEU A 136 1.53 0.39 12.41
CA LEU A 136 1.27 -0.85 11.67
C LEU A 136 0.40 -0.60 10.44
N LEU A 137 -0.69 0.18 10.59
CA LEU A 137 -1.55 0.58 9.48
C LEU A 137 -0.79 1.45 8.47
N GLY A 138 0.00 2.41 8.95
CA GLY A 138 0.81 3.29 8.08
C GLY A 138 1.80 2.49 7.23
N LEU A 139 2.54 1.57 7.84
CA LEU A 139 3.49 0.69 7.15
C LEU A 139 2.80 -0.21 6.13
N THR A 140 1.72 -0.90 6.53
CA THR A 140 1.05 -1.87 5.66
C THR A 140 0.31 -1.19 4.51
N ALA A 141 -0.34 -0.06 4.75
CA ALA A 141 -0.97 0.75 3.71
C ALA A 141 0.07 1.28 2.73
N TRP A 142 1.21 1.78 3.22
CA TRP A 142 2.30 2.25 2.38
C TRP A 142 2.86 1.13 1.49
N ALA A 143 3.18 -0.03 2.07
CA ALA A 143 3.73 -1.16 1.34
C ALA A 143 2.75 -1.69 0.27
N ALA A 144 1.46 -1.80 0.60
CA ALA A 144 0.44 -2.24 -0.34
C ALA A 144 0.23 -1.23 -1.48
N LEU A 145 0.19 0.07 -1.17
CA LEU A 145 0.07 1.12 -2.18
C LEU A 145 1.30 1.15 -3.11
N ALA A 146 2.50 1.02 -2.55
CA ALA A 146 3.75 0.98 -3.31
C ALA A 146 3.74 -0.19 -4.31
N ALA A 147 3.30 -1.38 -3.88
CA ALA A 147 3.15 -2.54 -4.76
C ALA A 147 2.07 -2.32 -5.85
N ALA A 148 0.92 -1.76 -5.48
CA ALA A 148 -0.17 -1.49 -6.41
C ALA A 148 0.24 -0.48 -7.49
N ARG A 149 0.89 0.63 -7.12
CA ARG A 149 1.37 1.66 -8.03
C ARG A 149 2.43 1.11 -8.99
N LYS A 150 3.40 0.35 -8.48
CA LYS A 150 4.44 -0.27 -9.32
C LYS A 150 3.85 -1.26 -10.31
N THR A 151 2.91 -2.09 -9.88
CA THR A 151 2.24 -3.08 -10.74
C THR A 151 1.36 -2.40 -11.79
N GLY A 152 0.57 -1.39 -11.38
CA GLY A 152 -0.27 -0.61 -12.28
C GLY A 152 0.54 0.11 -13.36
N ALA A 153 1.67 0.73 -13.00
CA ALA A 153 2.55 1.39 -13.96
C ALA A 153 3.09 0.42 -15.03
N LYS A 154 3.44 -0.82 -14.65
CA LYS A 154 3.85 -1.87 -15.60
C LYS A 154 2.70 -2.28 -16.53
N ALA A 155 1.48 -2.38 -16.01
CA ALA A 155 0.30 -2.77 -16.81
C ALA A 155 -0.08 -1.72 -17.87
N VAL A 156 0.15 -0.43 -17.61
CA VAL A 156 -0.09 0.65 -18.59
C VAL A 156 0.92 0.57 -19.74
N TYR A 157 2.18 0.19 -19.47
CA TYR A 157 3.22 0.08 -20.49
C TYR A 157 2.97 -1.07 -21.49
N THR A 158 2.39 -2.19 -21.05
CA THR A 158 2.11 -3.35 -21.91
C THR A 158 0.98 -3.11 -22.92
N ASN A 159 0.18 -2.06 -22.75
CA ASN A 159 -0.95 -1.73 -23.64
C ASN A 159 -0.62 -0.64 -24.68
N ALA A 160 0.64 -0.22 -24.80
CA ALA A 160 1.04 0.63 -25.92
C ALA A 160 0.92 -0.15 -27.24
N PRO A 161 0.25 0.38 -28.28
CA PRO A 161 0.11 -0.32 -29.55
C PRO A 161 1.50 -0.60 -30.12
N THR A 162 1.78 -1.88 -30.35
CA THR A 162 2.95 -2.28 -31.15
C THR A 162 2.77 -1.68 -32.54
N GLU A 163 3.63 -0.74 -32.89
CA GLU A 163 3.75 -0.20 -34.23
C GLU A 163 3.89 -1.37 -35.20
N LYS A 164 2.86 -1.61 -36.02
CA LYS A 164 2.98 -2.52 -37.16
C LYS A 164 3.99 -1.88 -38.10
N LYS A 165 5.16 -2.47 -38.20
CA LYS A 165 6.10 -2.21 -39.28
C LYS A 165 5.43 -2.64 -40.59
N ASP A 166 5.19 -1.66 -41.46
CA ASP A 166 4.82 -1.85 -42.87
C ASP A 166 5.94 -2.58 -43.65
#